data_AF-A0A8K0EXT7-F1
#
_entry.id   AF-A0A8K0EXT7-F1
#
_cell.length_a   1.000
_cell.length_b   1.000
_cell.length_c   1.000
_cell.angle_alpha   90.00
_cell.angle_beta   90.00
_cell.angle_gamma   90.00
#
_symmetry.space_group_name_H-M   'P 1'
#
loop_
_entity.id
_entity.type
_entity.pdbx_description
1 polymer ?
#
loop_
_entity_poly.entity_id
_entity_poly.type
_entity_poly.pdbx_seq_one_letter_code
_entity_poly.pdbx_strand_id
1 'polypeptide(L)'
;MALVHRVLFTWLMTLFFLILLVLRLDGGTVWNWFIIFVPLWAFDAIILAMLAIRMIRHCRNGYDTDDVTMRKKLWYLLVMAMKLGFQMALCLKLQYFHDIAYYLAFLPLWGFLLCVAGDIFRSFLLRLRND
;
A
#
# COMPACT_ATOMS: atom_id res chain seq x y z
N MET A 1 -17.02 -19.60 -5.17
CA MET A 1 -16.87 -18.96 -6.51
C MET A 1 -16.39 -17.50 -6.47
N ALA A 2 -16.89 -16.63 -5.58
CA ALA A 2 -16.49 -15.20 -5.56
C ALA A 2 -15.03 -14.92 -5.13
N LEU A 3 -14.39 -15.81 -4.36
CA LEU A 3 -13.00 -15.65 -3.93
C LEU A 3 -12.02 -15.84 -5.09
N VAL A 4 -12.24 -16.84 -5.94
CA VAL A 4 -11.41 -17.14 -7.11
C VAL A 4 -11.42 -15.96 -8.09
N HIS A 5 -12.59 -15.36 -8.33
CA HIS A 5 -12.71 -14.19 -9.19
C HIS A 5 -11.92 -12.98 -8.67
N ARG A 6 -11.92 -12.76 -7.35
CA ARG A 6 -11.13 -11.67 -6.74
C ARG A 6 -9.64 -11.90 -6.94
N VAL A 7 -9.17 -13.12 -6.68
CA VAL A 7 -7.75 -13.48 -6.85
C VAL A 7 -7.34 -13.35 -8.32
N LEU A 8 -8.10 -13.94 -9.24
CA LEU A 8 -7.82 -13.82 -10.68
C LEU A 8 -7.75 -12.36 -11.12
N PHE A 9 -8.70 -11.53 -10.71
CA PHE A 9 -8.68 -10.11 -11.04
C PHE A 9 -7.43 -9.40 -10.53
N THR A 10 -7.00 -9.67 -9.29
CA THR A 10 -5.74 -9.10 -8.75
C THR A 10 -4.52 -9.52 -9.54
N TRP A 11 -4.42 -10.82 -9.87
CA TRP A 11 -3.31 -11.37 -10.64
C TRP A 11 -3.25 -10.79 -12.05
N LEU A 12 -4.41 -10.62 -12.69
CA LEU A 12 -4.53 -10.05 -14.03
C LEU A 12 -4.08 -8.57 -14.04
N MET A 13 -4.50 -7.79 -13.04
CA MET A 13 -4.07 -6.39 -12.89
C MET A 13 -2.56 -6.28 -12.63
N THR A 14 -1.98 -7.17 -11.82
CA THR A 14 -0.53 -7.20 -11.60
C THR A 14 0.25 -7.61 -12.84
N LEU A 15 -0.25 -8.58 -13.63
CA LEU A 15 0.37 -8.97 -14.90
C LEU A 15 0.33 -7.83 -15.91
N PHE A 16 -0.80 -7.13 -16.01
CA PHE A 16 -0.95 -5.99 -16.92
C PHE A 16 0.03 -4.86 -16.56
N PHE A 17 0.17 -4.56 -15.27
CA PHE A 17 1.20 -3.64 -14.79
C PHE A 17 2.61 -4.08 -15.20
N LEU A 18 2.95 -5.35 -15.01
CA LEU A 18 4.28 -5.88 -15.33
C LEU A 18 4.59 -5.79 -16.83
N ILE A 19 3.61 -6.10 -17.68
CA ILE A 19 3.73 -5.99 -19.14
C ILE A 19 3.98 -4.53 -19.55
N LEU A 20 3.18 -3.59 -19.02
CA LEU A 20 3.38 -2.15 -19.30
C LEU A 20 4.73 -1.64 -18.80
N LEU A 21 5.20 -2.13 -17.64
CA LEU A 21 6.50 -1.79 -17.08
C LEU A 21 7.65 -2.25 -18.00
N VAL A 22 7.61 -3.51 -18.45
CA VAL A 22 8.62 -4.07 -19.36
C VAL A 22 8.60 -3.37 -20.71
N LEU A 23 7.41 -3.13 -21.27
CA LEU A 23 7.26 -2.43 -22.56
C LEU A 23 7.80 -1.00 -22.52
N ARG A 24 7.67 -0.33 -21.36
CA ARG A 24 8.28 0.98 -21.13
C ARG A 24 9.80 0.89 -20.99
N LEU A 25 10.30 -0.13 -20.30
CA LEU A 25 11.74 -0.37 -20.15
C LEU A 25 12.42 -0.66 -21.50
N ASP A 26 11.70 -1.31 -22.41
CA ASP A 26 12.13 -1.63 -23.77
C ASP A 26 12.15 -0.40 -24.72
N GLY A 27 11.90 0.80 -24.19
CA GLY A 27 12.02 2.06 -24.92
C GLY A 27 10.92 2.32 -25.96
N GLY A 28 9.91 1.45 -26.07
CA GLY A 28 8.91 1.50 -27.14
C GLY A 28 7.83 2.57 -26.99
N THR A 29 7.77 3.33 -25.89
CA THR A 29 6.70 4.31 -25.63
C THR A 29 7.25 5.61 -25.05
N VAL A 30 6.51 6.73 -25.16
CA VAL A 30 6.85 8.07 -24.61
C VAL A 30 5.95 8.51 -23.43
N TRP A 31 5.06 7.62 -23.00
CA TRP A 31 4.03 7.85 -21.99
C TRP A 31 4.57 8.17 -20.59
N ASN A 32 3.80 8.93 -19.81
CA ASN A 32 4.14 9.22 -18.42
C ASN A 32 4.18 7.93 -17.58
N TRP A 33 5.15 7.82 -16.68
CA TRP A 33 5.27 6.70 -15.75
C TRP A 33 4.03 6.56 -14.87
N PHE A 34 3.34 7.66 -14.57
CA PHE A 34 2.05 7.65 -13.89
C PHE A 34 1.01 6.73 -14.55
N ILE A 35 0.97 6.65 -15.89
CA ILE A 35 -0.06 5.86 -16.60
C ILE A 35 0.18 4.36 -16.41
N ILE A 36 1.45 3.93 -16.38
CA ILE A 36 1.83 2.53 -16.17
C ILE A 36 1.36 2.05 -14.81
N PHE A 37 1.39 2.92 -13.80
CA PHE A 37 0.97 2.61 -12.43
C PHE A 37 -0.54 2.78 -12.17
N VAL A 38 -1.33 3.27 -13.14
CA VAL A 38 -2.80 3.43 -13.00
C VAL A 38 -3.51 2.15 -12.53
N PRO A 39 -3.23 0.95 -13.09
CA PRO A 39 -3.91 -0.28 -12.67
C PRO A 39 -3.65 -0.61 -11.19
N LEU A 40 -2.42 -0.36 -10.72
CA LEU A 40 -2.07 -0.53 -9.31
C LEU A 40 -2.74 0.51 -8.43
N TRP A 41 -2.69 1.78 -8.82
CA TRP A 41 -3.31 2.88 -8.08
C TRP A 41 -4.82 2.69 -7.93
N ALA A 42 -5.50 2.28 -8.99
CA ALA A 42 -6.92 1.98 -8.95
C ALA A 42 -7.22 0.87 -7.93
N PHE A 43 -6.42 -0.20 -7.93
CA PHE A 43 -6.60 -1.31 -7.00
C PHE A 43 -6.36 -0.89 -5.54
N ASP A 44 -5.25 -0.21 -5.26
CA ASP A 44 -4.92 0.29 -3.93
C ASP A 44 -5.98 1.30 -3.43
N ALA A 45 -6.46 2.19 -4.29
CA ALA A 45 -7.50 3.16 -3.96
C ALA A 45 -8.84 2.49 -3.63
N ILE A 46 -9.24 1.45 -4.37
CA ILE A 46 -10.48 0.69 -4.08
C ILE A 46 -10.37 0.01 -2.72
N ILE A 47 -9.23 -0.61 -2.39
CA ILE A 47 -9.04 -1.22 -1.07
C ILE A 47 -9.09 -0.16 0.03
N LEU A 48 -8.38 0.96 -0.15
CA LEU A 48 -8.36 2.06 0.81
C LEU A 48 -9.77 2.62 1.04
N ALA A 49 -10.56 2.80 -0.02
CA ALA A 49 -11.95 3.23 0.06
C ALA A 49 -12.82 2.21 0.80
N MET A 50 -12.71 0.91 0.49
CA MET A 50 -13.46 -0.15 1.18
C MET A 50 -13.13 -0.20 2.67
N LEU A 51 -11.86 -0.05 3.04
CA LEU A 51 -11.39 0.01 4.43
C LEU A 51 -11.91 1.26 5.14
N ALA A 52 -11.82 2.43 4.50
CA ALA A 52 -12.32 3.68 5.03
C ALA A 52 -13.84 3.63 5.28
N ILE A 53 -14.62 3.12 4.32
CA ILE A 53 -16.08 2.96 4.49
C ILE A 53 -16.39 1.99 5.63
N ARG A 54 -15.68 0.86 5.73
CA ARG A 54 -15.83 -0.08 6.85
C ARG A 54 -15.50 0.58 8.18
N MET A 55 -14.47 1.41 8.24
CA MET A 55 -14.09 2.16 9.43
C MET A 55 -15.17 3.18 9.81
N ILE A 56 -15.61 4.03 8.87
CA ILE A 56 -16.64 5.05 9.10
C ILE A 56 -17.95 4.38 9.56
N ARG A 57 -18.36 3.29 8.91
CA ARG A 57 -19.58 2.55 9.28
C ARG A 57 -19.45 1.94 10.68
N HIS A 58 -18.28 1.46 11.04
CA HIS A 58 -18.01 0.91 12.36
C HIS A 58 -18.02 1.99 13.45
N CYS A 59 -17.40 3.14 13.20
CA CYS A 59 -17.46 4.30 14.11
C CYS A 59 -18.89 4.85 14.25
N ARG A 60 -19.67 4.89 13.15
CA ARG A 60 -21.06 5.39 13.16
C ARG A 60 -22.03 4.44 13.87
N ASN A 61 -21.74 3.14 13.91
CA ASN A 61 -22.64 2.16 14.52
C ASN A 61 -22.53 2.10 16.05
N GLY A 62 -21.64 2.88 16.68
CA GLY A 62 -21.66 3.20 18.11
C GLY A 62 -21.67 2.02 19.09
N TYR A 63 -21.37 0.80 18.63
CA TYR A 63 -21.37 -0.40 19.46
C TYR A 63 -19.93 -0.79 19.77
N ASP A 64 -19.66 -0.73 21.06
CA ASP A 64 -18.39 -0.58 21.77
C ASP A 64 -17.49 -1.84 21.77
N THR A 65 -16.24 -1.62 22.22
CA THR A 65 -15.34 -2.54 22.95
C THR A 65 -14.36 -3.39 22.15
N ASP A 66 -13.63 -2.82 21.20
CA ASP A 66 -12.44 -3.51 20.67
C ASP A 66 -11.38 -2.52 20.14
N ASP A 67 -10.81 -1.72 21.05
CA ASP A 67 -9.76 -0.74 20.76
C ASP A 67 -8.57 -1.34 19.99
N VAL A 68 -8.27 -2.61 20.27
CA VAL A 68 -7.24 -3.40 19.57
C VAL A 68 -7.59 -3.62 18.10
N THR A 69 -8.87 -3.77 17.77
CA THR A 69 -9.37 -4.01 16.41
C THR A 69 -9.42 -2.71 15.60
N MET A 70 -9.75 -1.59 16.24
CA MET A 70 -9.69 -0.25 15.64
C MET A 70 -8.25 0.19 15.34
N ARG A 71 -7.34 -0.01 16.30
CA ARG A 71 -5.91 0.31 16.13
C ARG A 71 -5.29 -0.48 14.99
N LYS A 72 -5.59 -1.79 14.88
CA LYS A 72 -5.16 -2.62 13.74
C LYS A 72 -5.67 -2.08 12.40
N LYS A 73 -6.94 -1.69 12.31
CA LYS A 73 -7.52 -1.11 11.08
C LYS A 73 -6.84 0.21 10.69
N LEU A 74 -6.58 1.09 11.66
CA LEU A 74 -5.86 2.34 11.43
C LEU A 74 -4.42 2.08 11.00
N TRP A 75 -3.76 1.10 11.62
CA TRP A 75 -2.43 0.65 11.21
C TRP A 75 -2.40 0.15 9.77
N TYR A 76 -3.37 -0.69 9.38
CA TYR A 76 -3.48 -1.14 7.99
C TYR A 76 -3.70 0.03 7.02
N LEU A 77 -4.52 1.03 7.37
CA LEU A 77 -4.70 2.24 6.55
C LEU A 77 -3.39 3.04 6.43
N LEU A 78 -2.67 3.24 7.54
CA LEU A 78 -1.42 3.99 7.55
C LEU A 78 -0.35 3.29 6.71
N VAL A 79 -0.23 1.97 6.84
CA VAL A 79 0.64 1.13 6.00
C VAL A 79 0.29 1.29 4.51
N MET A 80 -1.01 1.24 4.18
CA MET A 80 -1.47 1.31 2.79
C MET A 80 -1.25 2.70 2.17
N ALA A 81 -1.47 3.76 2.96
CA ALA A 81 -1.15 5.13 2.57
C ALA A 81 0.36 5.33 2.36
N MET A 82 1.19 4.75 3.23
CA MET A 82 2.64 4.79 3.10
C MET A 82 3.15 4.05 1.85
N LYS A 83 2.53 2.90 1.55
CA LYS A 83 2.79 2.11 0.33
C LYS A 83 2.40 2.88 -0.94
N LEU A 84 1.28 3.60 -0.92
CA LEU A 84 0.89 4.53 -1.99
C LEU A 84 1.89 5.68 -2.15
N GLY A 85 2.37 6.26 -1.05
CA GLY A 85 3.40 7.30 -1.04
C GLY A 85 4.71 6.83 -1.65
N PHE A 86 5.13 5.59 -1.38
CA PHE A 86 6.29 4.98 -2.03
C PHE A 86 6.11 4.83 -3.54
N GLN A 87 4.95 4.32 -3.99
CA GLN A 87 4.67 4.20 -5.42
C GLN A 87 4.68 5.56 -6.13
N MET A 88 4.09 6.60 -5.52
CA MET A 88 4.15 8.00 -5.97
C MET A 88 5.61 8.50 -6.10
N ALA A 89 6.42 8.31 -5.06
CA ALA A 89 7.81 8.74 -5.05
C ALA A 89 8.66 8.01 -6.11
N LEU A 90 8.38 6.72 -6.33
CA LEU A 90 9.02 5.91 -7.35
C LEU A 90 8.63 6.37 -8.76
N CYS A 91 7.36 6.76 -8.99
CA CYS A 91 6.92 7.39 -10.23
C CYS A 91 7.63 8.73 -10.50
N LEU A 92 7.73 9.61 -9.50
CA LEU A 92 8.43 10.89 -9.65
C LEU A 92 9.92 10.70 -9.97
N LYS A 93 10.56 9.72 -9.31
CA LYS A 93 11.96 9.36 -9.58
C LYS A 93 12.16 8.91 -11.02
N LEU A 94 11.37 7.93 -11.49
CA LEU A 94 11.50 7.40 -12.85
C LEU A 94 11.18 8.45 -13.94
N GLN A 95 10.31 9.42 -13.64
CA GLN A 95 9.91 10.45 -14.59
C GLN A 95 10.91 11.61 -14.69
N TYR A 96 11.50 12.05 -13.57
CA TYR A 96 12.14 13.37 -13.51
C TYR A 96 13.63 13.34 -13.11
N PHE A 97 14.14 12.29 -12.47
CA PHE A 97 15.51 12.31 -11.94
C PHE A 97 16.24 10.97 -12.12
N HIS A 98 17.16 10.92 -13.08
CA HIS A 98 18.11 9.80 -13.24
C HIS A 98 19.29 9.85 -12.23
N ASP A 99 19.60 11.01 -11.63
CA ASP A 99 20.84 11.22 -10.85
C ASP A 99 20.69 11.19 -9.30
N ILE A 100 19.48 11.05 -8.75
CA ILE A 100 19.33 11.06 -7.29
C ILE A 100 19.64 9.67 -6.72
N ALA A 101 20.49 9.64 -5.69
CA ALA A 101 20.86 8.45 -4.92
C ALA A 101 19.66 7.54 -4.55
N TYR A 102 19.88 6.22 -4.67
CA TYR A 102 18.91 5.15 -4.36
C TYR A 102 18.36 5.22 -2.93
N TYR A 103 19.13 5.78 -2.00
CA TYR A 103 18.77 5.93 -0.58
C TYR A 103 17.48 6.73 -0.35
N LEU A 104 17.22 7.77 -1.16
CA LEU A 104 16.00 8.57 -1.00
C LEU A 104 14.74 7.86 -1.51
N ALA A 105 14.90 6.96 -2.48
CA ALA A 105 13.80 6.12 -2.98
C ALA A 105 13.44 5.02 -1.97
N PHE A 106 14.43 4.50 -1.25
CA PHE A 106 14.25 3.50 -0.20
C PHE A 106 13.79 4.06 1.15
N LEU A 107 13.78 5.38 1.31
CA LEU A 107 13.40 6.08 2.53
C LEU A 107 11.98 5.72 3.05
N PRO A 108 10.93 5.67 2.22
CA PRO A 108 9.62 5.16 2.65
C PRO A 108 9.61 3.66 2.97
N LEU A 109 10.51 2.87 2.36
CA LEU A 109 10.66 1.44 2.66
C LEU A 109 11.32 1.23 4.03
N TRP A 110 12.31 2.05 4.38
CA TRP A 110 12.87 2.12 5.73
C TRP A 110 11.83 2.58 6.76
N GLY A 111 11.04 3.59 6.43
CA GLY A 111 9.93 4.04 7.27
C GLY A 111 8.88 2.94 7.51
N PHE A 112 8.55 2.17 6.48
CA PHE A 112 7.66 1.01 6.59
C PHE A 112 8.23 -0.07 7.50
N LEU A 113 9.51 -0.42 7.33
CA LEU A 113 10.18 -1.45 8.11
C LEU A 113 10.28 -1.07 9.59
N LEU A 114 10.61 0.20 9.88
CA LEU A 114 10.61 0.74 11.24
C LEU A 114 9.22 0.79 11.86
N CYS A 115 8.20 1.14 11.08
CA CYS A 115 6.80 1.14 11.53
C CYS A 115 6.34 -0.27 11.93
N VAL A 116 6.59 -1.28 11.07
CA VAL A 116 6.23 -2.67 11.36
C VAL A 116 7.01 -3.22 12.54
N ALA A 117 8.32 -2.93 12.63
CA ALA A 117 9.14 -3.31 13.77
C ALA A 117 8.60 -2.70 15.09
N GLY A 118 8.19 -1.43 15.06
CA GLY A 118 7.59 -0.75 16.21
C GLY A 118 6.26 -1.38 16.66
N ASP A 119 5.39 -1.76 15.72
CA ASP A 119 4.12 -2.42 16.06
C ASP A 119 4.34 -3.81 16.66
N ILE A 120 5.23 -4.61 16.05
CA ILE A 120 5.59 -5.94 16.56
C ILE A 120 6.19 -5.81 17.96
N PHE A 121 7.14 -4.89 18.17
CA PHE A 121 7.77 -4.68 19.46
C PHE A 121 6.75 -4.27 20.54
N ARG A 122 5.82 -3.37 20.21
CA ARG A 122 4.74 -2.97 21.12
C ARG A 122 3.81 -4.14 21.43
N SER A 123 3.47 -4.95 20.44
CA SER A 123 2.62 -6.13 20.62
C SER A 123 3.27 -7.19 21.52
N PHE A 124 4.59 -7.31 21.46
CA PHE A 124 5.37 -8.22 22.28
C PHE A 124 5.50 -7.72 23.72
N LEU A 125 5.74 -6.42 23.91
CA LEU A 125 5.86 -5.79 25.23
C LEU A 125 4.53 -5.80 26.01
N LEU A 126 3.40 -5.64 25.32
CA LEU A 126 2.08 -5.80 25.93
C LEU A 126 1.79 -7.23 26.36
N ARG A 127 2.35 -8.23 25.67
CA ARG A 127 2.21 -9.64 26.03
C ARG A 127 3.02 -9.97 27.29
N LEU A 128 4.27 -9.50 27.36
CA LEU A 128 5.14 -9.62 28.55
C LEU A 128 4.64 -8.87 29.78
N ARG A 129 3.83 -7.82 29.61
CA ARG A 129 3.22 -7.09 30.74
C ARG A 129 2.09 -7.89 31.41
N ASN A 130 1.48 -8.82 30.69
CA ASN A 130 0.27 -9.53 31.09
C ASN A 130 0.53 -10.95 31.62
N ASP A 131 1.79 -11.40 31.58
CA ASP A 131 2.32 -12.63 32.20
C ASP A 131 3.02 -12.27 33.53
#